data_AF-A0A939DNT3-F1
#
_entry.id   AF-A0A939DNT3-F1
#
_cell.length_a   1.000
_cell.length_b   1.000
_cell.length_c   1.000
_cell.angle_alpha   90.00
_cell.angle_beta   90.00
_cell.angle_gamma   90.00
#
_symmetry.space_group_name_H-M   'P 1'
#
loop_
_entity.id
_entity.type
_entity.pdbx_description
1 polymer ?
#
loop_
_entity_poly.entity_id
_entity_poly.type
_entity_poly.pdbx_seq_one_letter_code
_entity_poly.pdbx_strand_id
1 'polypeptide(L)'
;MNEATMAALVLFLGGALPAYLFAYAIGVRQAVHLIAGWHENKVTNAKAYAQVIGASLFVMAIGMTLAALLLWAQMISGNELLVLLLSASTLPVIGAVYGWLKYRPRN
;
A
#
# COMPACT_ATOMS: atom_id res chain seq x y z
N MET A 1 6.47 -28.24 3.47
CA MET A 1 6.52 -26.88 2.89
C MET A 1 7.83 -26.25 3.34
N ASN A 2 8.64 -25.71 2.43
CA ASN A 2 9.92 -25.08 2.83
C ASN A 2 9.67 -23.67 3.42
N GLU A 3 10.66 -23.15 4.14
CA GLU A 3 10.56 -21.86 4.83
C GLU A 3 10.23 -20.71 3.87
N ALA A 4 10.86 -20.68 2.70
CA ALA A 4 10.62 -19.66 1.67
C ALA A 4 9.16 -19.65 1.18
N THR A 5 8.55 -20.83 0.97
CA THR A 5 7.14 -20.94 0.58
C THR A 5 6.22 -20.47 1.69
N MET A 6 6.52 -20.83 2.94
CA MET A 6 5.74 -20.37 4.08
C MET A 6 5.80 -18.85 4.24
N ALA A 7 7.00 -18.27 4.16
CA ALA A 7 7.21 -16.82 4.24
C ALA A 7 6.52 -16.07 3.10
N ALA A 8 6.61 -16.58 1.87
CA ALA A 8 5.92 -16.00 0.71
C ALA A 8 4.39 -16.03 0.86
N LEU A 9 3.83 -17.13 1.36
CA LEU A 9 2.39 -17.24 1.62
C LEU A 9 1.94 -16.28 2.71
N VAL A 10 2.68 -16.16 3.81
CA VAL A 10 2.37 -15.21 4.89
C VAL A 10 2.44 -13.78 4.39
N LEU A 11 3.47 -13.44 3.59
CA LEU A 11 3.62 -12.11 3.01
C LEU A 11 2.48 -11.76 2.04
N PHE A 12 2.07 -12.72 1.21
CA PHE A 12 0.98 -12.52 0.27
C PHE A 12 -0.37 -12.43 0.97
N LEU A 13 -0.72 -13.41 1.81
CA LEU A 13 -2.04 -13.48 2.47
C LEU A 13 -2.20 -12.47 3.60
N GLY A 14 -1.13 -12.22 4.38
CA GLY A 14 -1.15 -11.30 5.52
C GLY A 14 -0.78 -9.87 5.16
N GLY A 15 -0.07 -9.65 4.06
CA GLY A 15 0.41 -8.33 3.64
C GLY A 15 -0.25 -7.83 2.37
N ALA A 16 0.09 -8.44 1.24
CA ALA A 16 -0.32 -7.96 -0.08
C ALA A 16 -1.84 -7.98 -0.28
N LEU A 17 -2.51 -9.08 0.11
CA LEU A 17 -3.95 -9.26 -0.07
C LEU A 17 -4.77 -8.23 0.73
N PRO A 18 -4.54 -8.01 2.05
CA PRO A 18 -5.17 -6.91 2.77
C PRO A 18 -4.89 -5.54 2.14
N ALA A 19 -3.65 -5.30 1.70
CA ALA A 19 -3.30 -4.04 1.04
C ALA A 19 -4.09 -3.81 -0.26
N TYR A 20 -4.33 -4.85 -1.07
CA TYR A 20 -5.22 -4.78 -2.24
C TYR A 20 -6.66 -4.45 -1.86
N LEU A 21 -7.18 -5.09 -0.81
CA LEU A 21 -8.55 -4.86 -0.34
C LEU A 21 -8.72 -3.42 0.13
N PHE A 22 -7.79 -2.89 0.91
CA PHE A 22 -7.81 -1.49 1.36
C PHE A 22 -7.60 -0.52 0.20
N ALA A 23 -6.69 -0.82 -0.72
CA ALA A 23 -6.47 -0.02 -1.92
C ALA A 23 -7.76 0.14 -2.74
N TYR A 24 -8.49 -0.97 -2.95
CA TYR A 24 -9.78 -0.96 -3.64
C TYR A 24 -10.87 -0.23 -2.84
N ALA A 25 -10.99 -0.51 -1.54
CA ALA A 25 -11.99 0.13 -0.68
C ALA A 25 -11.81 1.65 -0.64
N ILE A 26 -10.58 2.13 -0.47
CA ILE A 26 -10.27 3.56 -0.38
C ILE A 26 -10.28 4.21 -1.78
N GLY A 27 -9.55 3.67 -2.74
CA GLY A 27 -9.35 4.30 -4.05
C GLY A 27 -10.54 4.20 -4.98
N VAL A 28 -11.27 3.08 -4.95
CA VAL A 28 -12.40 2.83 -5.86
C VAL A 28 -13.72 3.06 -5.16
N ARG A 29 -13.95 2.42 -4.01
CA ARG A 29 -15.20 2.53 -3.26
C ARG A 29 -15.30 3.80 -2.41
N GLN A 30 -14.26 4.62 -2.38
CA GLN A 30 -14.25 5.91 -1.66
C GLN A 30 -14.54 5.76 -0.17
N ALA A 31 -14.16 4.63 0.43
CA ALA A 31 -14.28 4.34 1.85
C ALA A 31 -13.22 5.12 2.66
N VAL A 32 -13.26 6.46 2.57
CA VAL A 32 -12.29 7.38 3.17
C VAL A 32 -12.21 7.30 4.69
N HIS A 33 -13.26 6.82 5.35
CA HIS A 33 -13.29 6.55 6.79
C HIS A 33 -12.29 5.46 7.22
N LEU A 34 -11.78 4.64 6.29
CA LEU A 34 -10.72 3.67 6.55
C LEU A 34 -9.33 4.32 6.64
N ILE A 35 -9.19 5.58 6.21
CA ILE A 35 -7.96 6.34 6.36
C ILE A 35 -7.88 6.81 7.82
N ALA A 36 -6.85 6.38 8.53
CA ALA A 36 -6.65 6.74 9.92
C ALA A 36 -6.63 8.27 10.11
N GLY A 37 -7.44 8.77 11.05
CA GLY A 37 -7.55 10.20 11.34
C GLY A 37 -8.27 11.00 10.26
N TRP A 38 -9.06 10.38 9.37
CA TRP A 38 -9.87 11.10 8.39
C TRP A 38 -10.91 12.02 9.02
N HIS A 39 -11.03 13.24 8.49
CA HIS A 39 -12.12 14.17 8.77
C HIS A 39 -12.46 14.93 7.49
N GLU A 40 -13.74 15.26 7.29
CA GLU A 40 -14.23 15.86 6.04
C GLU A 40 -13.56 17.20 5.71
N ASN A 41 -13.19 17.99 6.72
CA ASN A 41 -12.58 19.30 6.54
C ASN A 41 -11.06 19.26 6.29
N LYS A 42 -10.43 18.08 6.23
CA LYS A 42 -8.97 17.95 6.08
C LYS A 42 -8.48 18.21 4.67
N VAL A 43 -9.33 18.04 3.65
CA VAL A 43 -8.94 18.18 2.25
C VAL A 43 -10.06 18.81 1.42
N THR A 44 -9.68 19.56 0.39
CA THR A 44 -10.62 20.25 -0.52
C THR A 44 -11.34 19.29 -1.47
N ASN A 45 -10.74 18.15 -1.78
CA ASN A 45 -11.33 17.13 -2.64
C ASN A 45 -11.06 15.73 -2.08
N ALA A 46 -12.00 15.24 -1.27
CA ALA A 46 -11.91 13.93 -0.63
C ALA A 46 -11.76 12.79 -1.64
N LYS A 47 -12.49 12.86 -2.76
CA LYS A 47 -12.50 11.80 -3.77
C LYS A 47 -11.14 11.64 -4.43
N ALA A 48 -10.55 12.75 -4.85
CA ALA A 48 -9.24 12.74 -5.50
C ALA A 48 -8.12 12.36 -4.52
N TYR A 49 -8.22 12.79 -3.25
CA TYR A 49 -7.30 12.36 -2.20
C TYR A 49 -7.36 10.84 -1.98
N ALA A 50 -8.57 10.28 -1.87
CA ALA A 50 -8.76 8.84 -1.70
C ALA A 50 -8.21 8.03 -2.88
N GLN A 51 -8.38 8.52 -4.11
CA GLN A 51 -7.80 7.88 -5.29
C GLN A 51 -6.27 7.83 -5.26
N VAL A 52 -5.61 8.91 -4.81
CA VAL A 52 -4.15 8.94 -4.64
C VAL A 52 -3.71 7.91 -3.58
N ILE A 53 -4.36 7.90 -2.41
CA ILE A 53 -4.03 6.94 -1.34
C ILE A 53 -4.26 5.51 -1.83
N GLY A 54 -5.42 5.22 -2.40
CA GLY A 54 -5.74 3.89 -2.92
C GLY A 54 -4.78 3.42 -4.01
N ALA A 55 -4.42 4.29 -4.95
CA ALA A 55 -3.43 3.97 -5.98
C ALA A 55 -2.05 3.67 -5.37
N SER A 56 -1.61 4.47 -4.39
CA SER A 56 -0.32 4.23 -3.73
C SER A 56 -0.28 2.91 -2.95
N LEU A 57 -1.37 2.55 -2.26
CA LEU A 57 -1.53 1.24 -1.61
C LEU A 57 -1.57 0.09 -2.62
N PHE A 58 -2.20 0.30 -3.78
CA PHE A 58 -2.27 -0.70 -4.84
C PHE A 58 -0.89 -1.00 -5.42
N VAL A 59 -0.09 0.04 -5.72
CA VAL A 59 1.28 -0.14 -6.22
C VAL A 59 2.16 -0.81 -5.17
N MET A 60 2.02 -0.46 -3.89
CA MET A 60 2.70 -1.16 -2.79
C MET A 60 2.32 -2.65 -2.75
N ALA A 61 1.03 -2.98 -2.86
CA ALA A 61 0.55 -4.37 -2.84
C ALA A 61 1.10 -5.19 -4.03
N ILE A 62 1.24 -4.56 -5.21
CA ILE A 62 1.95 -5.17 -6.36
C ILE A 62 3.41 -5.43 -6.00
N GLY A 63 4.10 -4.46 -5.43
CA GLY A 63 5.50 -4.62 -5.00
C GLY A 63 5.67 -5.77 -3.99
N MET A 64 4.79 -5.88 -3.00
CA MET A 64 4.79 -6.97 -2.02
C MET A 64 4.52 -8.33 -2.67
N THR A 65 3.59 -8.39 -3.63
CA THR A 65 3.29 -9.62 -4.39
C THR A 65 4.50 -10.07 -5.20
N LEU A 66 5.15 -9.16 -5.92
CA LEU A 66 6.37 -9.45 -6.66
C LEU A 66 7.50 -9.93 -5.74
N ALA A 67 7.68 -9.27 -4.59
CA ALA A 67 8.67 -9.67 -3.60
C ALA A 67 8.38 -11.09 -3.04
N ALA A 68 7.12 -11.41 -2.76
CA ALA A 68 6.71 -12.75 -2.34
C ALA A 68 6.99 -13.82 -3.41
N LEU A 69 6.70 -13.51 -4.68
CA LEU A 69 6.97 -14.41 -5.81
C LEU A 69 8.47 -14.64 -6.01
N LEU A 70 9.29 -13.59 -5.93
CA LEU A 70 10.75 -13.71 -6.04
C LEU A 70 11.34 -14.54 -4.89
N LEU A 71 10.83 -14.37 -3.67
CA LEU A 71 11.24 -15.18 -2.52
C LEU A 71 10.82 -16.64 -2.69
N TRP A 72 9.59 -16.89 -3.14
CA TRP A 72 9.10 -18.23 -3.40
C TRP A 72 9.92 -18.95 -4.48
N ALA A 73 10.30 -18.23 -5.54
CA ALA A 73 11.19 -18.71 -6.59
C ALA A 73 12.67 -18.84 -6.14
N GLN A 74 12.98 -18.51 -4.88
CA GLN A 74 14.33 -18.49 -4.32
C GLN A 74 15.31 -17.61 -5.11
N MET A 75 14.80 -16.58 -5.79
CA MET A 75 15.62 -15.64 -6.57
C MET A 75 16.21 -14.52 -5.71
N ILE A 76 15.66 -14.32 -4.52
CA ILE A 76 16.12 -13.32 -3.56
C ILE A 76 16.26 -13.94 -2.17
N SER A 77 17.20 -13.41 -1.41
CA SER A 77 17.42 -13.71 0.00
C SER A 77 16.48 -12.91 0.92
N GLY A 78 16.46 -13.28 2.21
CA GLY A 78 15.68 -12.55 3.22
C GLY A 78 16.09 -11.07 3.37
N ASN A 79 17.38 -10.75 3.20
CA ASN A 79 17.85 -9.36 3.30
C ASN A 79 17.35 -8.52 2.12
N GLU A 80 17.39 -9.07 0.91
CA GLU A 80 16.86 -8.40 -0.30
C GLU A 80 15.35 -8.22 -0.22
N LEU A 81 14.63 -9.22 0.33
CA LEU A 81 13.21 -9.09 0.61
C LEU A 81 12.93 -7.90 1.54
N LEU A 82 13.67 -7.76 2.64
CA LEU A 82 13.49 -6.64 3.58
C LEU A 82 13.70 -5.29 2.89
N VAL A 83 14.74 -5.16 2.06
CA VAL A 83 15.01 -3.92 1.31
C VAL A 83 13.86 -3.60 0.34
N LEU A 84 13.33 -4.60 -0.37
CA LEU A 84 12.19 -4.42 -1.28
C LEU A 84 10.93 -3.99 -0.54
N LEU A 85 10.63 -4.62 0.60
CA LEU A 85 9.45 -4.29 1.41
C LEU A 85 9.55 -2.88 2.01
N LEU A 86 10.71 -2.51 2.55
CA LEU A 86 10.95 -1.16 3.05
C LEU A 86 10.77 -0.12 1.94
N SER A 87 11.35 -0.38 0.76
CA SER A 87 11.22 0.50 -0.40
C SER A 87 9.75 0.63 -0.84
N ALA A 88 9.02 -0.48 -0.96
CA ALA A 88 7.61 -0.47 -1.33
C ALA A 88 6.74 0.28 -0.31
N SER A 89 7.06 0.16 0.99
CA SER A 89 6.32 0.84 2.08
C SER A 89 6.42 2.36 2.05
N THR A 90 7.38 2.92 1.31
CA THR A 90 7.47 4.38 1.13
C THR A 90 6.40 4.92 0.16
N LEU A 91 5.84 4.08 -0.71
CA LEU A 91 4.89 4.52 -1.74
C LEU A 91 3.61 5.13 -1.13
N PRO A 92 2.95 4.51 -0.13
CA PRO A 92 1.80 5.14 0.52
C PRO A 92 2.15 6.43 1.26
N VAL A 93 3.36 6.53 1.81
CA VAL A 93 3.84 7.75 2.48
C VAL A 93 3.96 8.88 1.47
N ILE A 94 4.60 8.63 0.32
CA ILE A 94 4.73 9.60 -0.77
C ILE A 94 3.34 9.99 -1.29
N GLY A 95 2.46 9.01 -1.51
CA GLY A 95 1.07 9.25 -1.93
C GLY A 95 0.31 10.13 -0.94
N ALA A 96 0.45 9.88 0.36
CA ALA A 96 -0.17 10.67 1.41
C ALA A 96 0.37 12.10 1.48
N VAL A 97 1.69 12.29 1.39
CA VAL A 97 2.31 13.61 1.36
C VAL A 97 1.88 14.38 0.12
N TYR A 98 1.93 13.76 -1.06
CA TYR A 98 1.46 14.38 -2.31
C TYR A 98 -0.02 14.76 -2.24
N GLY A 99 -0.88 13.84 -1.79
CA GLY A 99 -2.31 14.09 -1.62
C GLY A 99 -2.57 15.24 -0.65
N TRP A 100 -1.83 15.28 0.47
CA TRP A 100 -1.96 16.35 1.44
C TRP A 100 -1.53 17.70 0.85
N LEU A 101 -0.35 17.79 0.23
CA LEU A 101 0.15 19.03 -0.36
C LEU A 101 -0.80 19.58 -1.44
N LYS A 102 -1.35 18.69 -2.28
CA LYS A 102 -2.22 19.06 -3.40
C LYS A 102 -3.63 19.44 -2.98
N TYR A 103 -4.19 18.75 -1.99
CA TYR A 103 -5.59 18.91 -1.59
C TYR A 103 -5.77 19.60 -0.22
N ARG A 104 -4.71 20.20 0.34
CA ARG A 104 -4.79 20.97 1.59
C ARG A 104 -5.78 22.15 1.44
N PRO A 105 -6.63 22.42 2.45
CA PRO A 105 -7.44 23.63 2.50
C PRO A 105 -6.53 24.86 2.49
N ARG A 106 -6.76 25.78 1.55
CA ARG A 106 -6.18 27.13 1.60
C ARG A 106 -7.12 27.96 2.47
N ASN A 107 -6.68 28.24 3.70
CA ASN A 107 -7.26 29.33 4.48
C ASN A 107 -6.82 30.67 3.88
#